data_AF-A0A384A534-F1
#
_entry.id   AF-A0A384A534-F1
#
_cell.length_a   1.000
_cell.length_b   1.000
_cell.length_c   1.000
_cell.angle_alpha   90.00
_cell.angle_beta   90.00
_cell.angle_gamma   90.00
#
_symmetry.space_group_name_H-M   'P 1'
#
loop_
_entity.id
_entity.type
_entity.pdbx_description
1 polymer ?
#
loop_
_entity_poly.entity_id
_entity_poly.type
_entity_poly.pdbx_seq_one_letter_code
_entity_poly.pdbx_strand_id
1 'polypeptide(L)'
;MFESVLSETHLVRHLLIHIGEKPYDSKICEKAFRSKTTFIIHQREINMGDKANECTECGKGFSHKVDLKTHQKIHTWEKPYECAECGKNFSCKLDLCKPWTIHTGEKRYECTKCRKAFSLKAPLIRHRKIHTREKPCECNECGKAFTLKPELIRHQKVHSEEKAYESTVCWKAFSQKGHLIKHQLIHTGKKPHECE
;
A
#
# COMPACT_ATOMS: atom_id res chain seq x y z
N MET A 1 -26.42 -33.01 7.47
CA MET A 1 -26.58 -32.00 6.40
C MET A 1 -25.55 -30.89 6.59
N PHE A 2 -24.35 -31.04 6.03
CA PHE A 2 -23.42 -29.96 5.67
C PHE A 2 -22.32 -30.63 4.82
N GLU A 3 -22.70 -31.13 3.65
CA GLU A 3 -21.71 -31.55 2.67
C GLU A 3 -21.13 -30.29 2.02
N SER A 4 -19.90 -29.95 2.39
CA SER A 4 -19.12 -28.94 1.68
C SER A 4 -18.75 -29.51 0.33
N VAL A 5 -19.40 -29.04 -0.72
CA VAL A 5 -18.97 -29.26 -2.11
C VAL A 5 -17.71 -28.40 -2.36
N LEU A 6 -16.60 -28.79 -1.73
CA LEU A 6 -15.27 -28.30 -2.12
C LEU A 6 -14.86 -29.13 -3.34
N SER A 7 -15.04 -28.52 -4.52
CA SER A 7 -14.62 -29.07 -5.81
C SER A 7 -13.27 -29.79 -5.71
N GLU A 8 -13.19 -31.01 -6.22
CA GLU A 8 -12.00 -31.86 -6.31
C GLU A 8 -10.77 -31.11 -6.87
N THR A 9 -11.00 -30.15 -7.76
CA THR A 9 -9.97 -29.25 -8.32
C THR A 9 -9.32 -28.32 -7.29
N HIS A 10 -10.04 -27.92 -6.24
CA HIS A 10 -9.53 -27.08 -5.17
C HIS A 10 -8.66 -27.86 -4.21
N LEU A 11 -9.03 -29.11 -3.90
CA LEU A 11 -8.24 -29.99 -3.03
C LEU A 11 -6.91 -30.37 -3.71
N VAL A 12 -6.97 -30.78 -4.98
CA VAL A 12 -5.76 -31.08 -5.78
C VAL A 12 -4.84 -29.86 -5.87
N ARG A 13 -5.37 -28.67 -6.15
CA ARG A 13 -4.58 -27.42 -6.17
C ARG A 13 -3.98 -27.07 -4.80
N HIS A 14 -4.70 -27.34 -3.71
CA HIS A 14 -4.19 -27.12 -2.36
C HIS A 14 -3.04 -28.08 -2.03
N LEU A 15 -3.13 -29.34 -2.42
CA LEU A 15 -2.09 -30.35 -2.19
C LEU A 15 -0.77 -30.01 -2.89
N LEU A 16 -0.80 -29.39 -4.08
CA LEU A 16 0.40 -28.87 -4.77
C LEU A 16 1.17 -27.82 -3.94
N ILE A 17 0.56 -27.21 -2.92
CA ILE A 17 1.26 -26.30 -2.01
C ILE A 17 2.26 -27.07 -1.14
N HIS A 18 1.83 -28.22 -0.61
CA HIS A 18 2.62 -29.06 0.29
C HIS A 18 3.70 -29.84 -0.45
N ILE A 19 3.39 -30.31 -1.67
CA ILE A 19 4.31 -31.11 -2.49
C ILE A 19 5.32 -30.20 -3.22
N GLY A 20 5.05 -28.89 -3.31
CA GLY A 20 5.94 -27.92 -3.94
C GLY A 20 5.83 -27.86 -5.47
N GLU A 21 5.19 -28.84 -6.09
CA GLU A 21 5.00 -28.97 -7.54
C GLU A 21 4.33 -27.75 -8.19
N LYS A 22 4.80 -27.44 -9.40
CA LYS A 22 4.33 -26.33 -10.24
C LYS A 22 4.13 -26.86 -11.66
N PRO A 23 2.96 -27.46 -11.97
CA PRO A 23 2.76 -28.20 -13.22
C PRO A 23 2.72 -27.36 -14.49
N TYR A 24 2.72 -26.02 -14.37
CA TYR A 24 2.58 -25.12 -15.51
C TYR A 24 3.81 -24.22 -15.64
N ASP A 25 4.71 -24.54 -16.57
CA ASP A 25 5.92 -23.79 -16.88
C ASP A 25 5.72 -22.80 -18.04
N SER A 26 6.27 -21.60 -17.88
CA SER A 26 6.32 -20.61 -18.96
C SER A 26 7.44 -20.97 -19.93
N LYS A 27 7.10 -21.07 -21.21
CA LYS A 27 8.08 -21.30 -22.28
C LYS A 27 8.87 -20.05 -22.66
N ILE A 28 8.46 -18.89 -22.16
CA ILE A 28 9.00 -17.57 -22.49
C ILE A 28 9.89 -17.04 -21.36
N CYS A 29 9.68 -17.50 -20.12
CA CYS A 29 10.54 -17.17 -18.99
C CYS A 29 10.59 -18.33 -17.99
N GLU A 30 11.58 -18.37 -17.12
CA GLU A 30 11.81 -19.47 -16.17
C GLU A 30 10.78 -19.56 -15.02
N LYS A 31 9.56 -19.03 -15.19
CA LYS A 31 8.51 -19.04 -14.17
C LYS A 31 7.61 -20.26 -14.33
N ALA A 32 7.42 -21.00 -13.22
CA ALA A 32 6.46 -22.08 -13.11
C ALA A 32 5.35 -21.75 -12.08
N PHE A 33 4.14 -22.26 -12.35
CA PHE A 33 2.91 -21.93 -11.66
C PHE A 33 2.18 -23.21 -11.21
N ARG A 34 1.46 -23.10 -10.08
CA ARG A 34 0.66 -24.20 -9.51
C ARG A 34 -0.77 -24.25 -10.04
N SER A 35 -1.24 -23.15 -10.61
CA SER A 35 -2.61 -23.00 -11.10
C SER A 35 -2.59 -22.63 -12.57
N LYS A 36 -3.40 -23.36 -13.36
CA LYS A 36 -3.61 -23.09 -14.77
C LYS A 36 -4.08 -21.65 -15.00
N THR A 37 -4.94 -21.13 -14.13
CA THR A 37 -5.45 -19.76 -14.22
C THR A 37 -4.34 -18.73 -14.05
N THR A 38 -3.46 -18.91 -13.07
CA THR A 38 -2.32 -17.98 -12.85
C THR A 38 -1.30 -18.06 -13.98
N PHE A 39 -1.11 -19.25 -14.55
CA PHE A 39 -0.26 -19.46 -15.72
C PHE A 39 -0.80 -18.74 -16.96
N ILE A 40 -2.09 -18.88 -17.26
CA ILE A 40 -2.74 -18.22 -18.41
C ILE A 40 -2.66 -16.69 -18.28
N ILE A 41 -2.85 -16.15 -17.08
CA ILE A 41 -2.72 -14.70 -16.82
C ILE A 41 -1.29 -14.25 -17.06
N HIS A 42 -0.31 -14.96 -16.51
CA HIS A 42 1.09 -14.67 -16.75
C HIS A 42 1.46 -14.74 -18.24
N GLN A 43 0.95 -15.73 -18.97
CA GLN A 43 1.18 -15.88 -20.40
C GLN A 43 0.59 -14.71 -21.22
N ARG A 44 -0.56 -14.16 -20.79
CA ARG A 44 -1.17 -12.96 -21.39
C ARG A 44 -0.41 -11.68 -21.07
N GLU A 45 0.24 -11.60 -19.90
CA GLU A 45 1.06 -10.44 -19.52
C GLU A 45 2.38 -10.35 -20.27
N ILE A 46 3.01 -11.50 -20.59
CA ILE A 46 4.31 -11.56 -21.28
C ILE A 46 4.18 -11.50 -22.81
N ASN A 47 3.06 -11.95 -23.37
CA ASN A 47 2.74 -11.75 -24.78
C ASN A 47 2.22 -10.32 -24.93
N MET A 48 3.07 -9.41 -25.45
CA MET A 48 2.76 -7.99 -25.65
C MET A 48 1.32 -7.77 -26.12
N GLY A 49 0.46 -7.26 -25.23
CA GLY A 49 -0.72 -6.51 -25.62
C GLY A 49 -2.11 -7.12 -25.39
N ASP A 50 -2.26 -8.30 -24.78
CA ASP A 50 -3.63 -8.80 -24.50
C ASP A 50 -4.19 -8.18 -23.20
N LYS A 51 -4.61 -6.92 -23.32
CA LYS A 51 -5.31 -6.08 -22.33
C LYS A 51 -6.77 -6.57 -22.10
N ALA A 52 -6.96 -7.87 -21.89
CA ALA A 52 -8.28 -8.49 -21.81
C ALA A 52 -9.20 -7.95 -20.69
N ASN A 53 -8.65 -7.22 -19.70
CA ASN A 53 -9.44 -6.54 -18.66
C ASN A 53 -8.98 -5.07 -18.50
N GLU A 54 -9.16 -4.28 -19.56
CA GLU A 54 -8.95 -2.83 -19.52
C GLU A 54 -10.18 -2.08 -19.00
N CYS A 55 -9.93 -1.07 -18.17
CA CYS A 55 -10.96 -0.12 -17.77
C CYS A 55 -11.26 0.86 -18.90
N THR A 56 -12.50 0.89 -19.37
CA THR A 56 -12.95 1.76 -20.47
C THR A 56 -12.89 3.24 -20.11
N GLU A 57 -12.94 3.61 -18.83
CA GLU A 57 -12.97 5.00 -18.37
C GLU A 57 -11.56 5.62 -18.23
N CYS A 58 -10.52 4.81 -17.98
CA CYS A 58 -9.17 5.32 -17.74
C CYS A 58 -8.04 4.56 -18.44
N GLY A 59 -8.37 3.55 -19.25
CA GLY A 59 -7.43 2.72 -20.02
C GLY A 59 -6.53 1.82 -19.19
N LYS A 60 -6.77 1.70 -17.88
CA LYS A 60 -5.95 0.90 -16.97
C LYS A 60 -6.23 -0.59 -17.13
N GLY A 61 -5.19 -1.38 -17.39
CA GLY A 61 -5.27 -2.83 -17.53
C GLY A 61 -5.18 -3.58 -16.19
N PHE A 62 -5.91 -4.69 -16.08
CA PHE A 62 -5.91 -5.57 -14.91
C PHE A 62 -5.70 -7.03 -15.30
N SER A 63 -4.95 -7.75 -14.48
CA SER A 63 -4.66 -9.18 -14.67
C SER A 63 -5.90 -10.06 -14.44
N HIS A 64 -6.83 -9.63 -13.58
CA HIS A 64 -8.08 -10.33 -13.28
C HIS A 64 -9.33 -9.44 -13.46
N LYS A 65 -10.44 -10.04 -13.91
CA LYS A 65 -11.76 -9.38 -14.01
C LYS A 65 -12.28 -8.84 -12.68
N VAL A 66 -12.00 -9.56 -11.57
CA VAL A 66 -12.41 -9.11 -10.23
C VAL A 66 -11.73 -7.80 -9.86
N ASP A 67 -10.44 -7.67 -10.18
CA ASP A 67 -9.68 -6.44 -9.90
C ASP A 67 -10.17 -5.28 -10.76
N LEU A 68 -10.50 -5.51 -12.04
CA LEU A 68 -11.14 -4.52 -12.90
C LEU A 68 -12.49 -4.07 -12.33
N LYS A 69 -13.36 -5.01 -11.93
CA LYS A 69 -14.67 -4.70 -11.35
C LYS A 69 -14.54 -3.92 -10.03
N THR A 70 -13.58 -4.27 -9.20
CA THR A 70 -13.28 -3.51 -7.98
C THR A 70 -12.75 -2.11 -8.30
N HIS A 71 -11.92 -1.98 -9.34
CA HIS A 71 -11.41 -0.69 -9.80
C HIS A 71 -12.51 0.22 -10.35
N GLN A 72 -13.45 -0.30 -11.13
CA GLN A 72 -14.57 0.48 -11.70
C GLN A 72 -15.40 1.20 -10.64
N LYS A 73 -15.48 0.65 -9.41
CA LYS A 73 -16.15 1.31 -8.28
C LYS A 73 -15.53 2.65 -7.88
N ILE A 74 -14.28 2.91 -8.27
CA ILE A 74 -13.62 4.19 -8.01
C ILE A 74 -14.23 5.28 -8.90
N HIS A 75 -14.65 4.95 -10.12
CA HIS A 75 -15.23 5.89 -11.08
C HIS A 75 -16.71 6.17 -10.79
N THR A 76 -17.44 5.16 -10.31
CA THR A 76 -18.84 5.32 -9.88
C THR A 76 -18.98 5.93 -8.48
N TRP A 77 -17.86 6.15 -7.77
CA TRP A 77 -17.81 6.53 -6.34
C TRP A 77 -18.55 5.57 -5.39
N GLU A 78 -18.95 4.39 -5.85
CA GLU A 78 -19.61 3.40 -5.03
C GLU A 78 -18.66 2.85 -3.97
N LYS A 79 -18.99 3.12 -2.71
CA LYS A 79 -18.25 2.62 -1.55
C LYS A 79 -19.17 1.79 -0.66
N PRO A 80 -19.54 0.56 -1.09
CA PRO A 80 -20.57 -0.23 -0.43
C PRO A 80 -20.13 -0.85 0.91
N TYR A 81 -18.87 -0.68 1.31
CA TYR A 81 -18.35 -1.24 2.55
C TYR A 81 -18.16 -0.14 3.59
N GLU A 82 -19.08 -0.04 4.55
CA GLU A 82 -19.00 0.91 5.65
C GLU A 82 -18.25 0.34 6.86
N CYS A 83 -17.43 1.17 7.50
CA CYS A 83 -16.87 0.89 8.81
C CYS A 83 -17.81 1.37 9.91
N ALA A 84 -18.44 0.43 10.62
CA ALA A 84 -19.37 0.73 11.73
C ALA A 84 -18.76 1.62 12.83
N GLU A 85 -17.43 1.56 13.04
CA GLU A 85 -16.74 2.36 14.08
C GLU A 85 -16.49 3.82 13.68
N CYS A 86 -16.40 4.15 12.38
CA CYS A 86 -16.06 5.52 11.95
C CYS A 86 -16.91 6.05 10.80
N GLY A 87 -17.94 5.31 10.36
CA GLY A 87 -18.83 5.66 9.25
C GLY A 87 -18.13 5.78 7.88
N LYS A 88 -16.85 5.40 7.78
CA LYS A 88 -16.10 5.53 6.52
C LYS A 88 -16.47 4.42 5.55
N ASN A 89 -16.74 4.84 4.33
CA ASN A 89 -17.10 3.95 3.22
C ASN A 89 -15.87 3.60 2.35
N PHE A 90 -15.75 2.34 1.96
CA PHE A 90 -14.66 1.77 1.16
C PHE A 90 -15.19 1.08 -0.10
N SER A 91 -14.39 1.08 -1.18
CA SER A 91 -14.73 0.44 -2.46
C SER A 91 -14.56 -1.08 -2.43
N CYS A 92 -13.74 -1.61 -1.51
CA CYS A 92 -13.55 -3.05 -1.32
C CYS A 92 -13.44 -3.48 0.15
N LYS A 93 -13.79 -4.75 0.43
CA LYS A 93 -13.76 -5.34 1.78
C LYS A 93 -12.35 -5.43 2.39
N LEU A 94 -11.32 -5.61 1.57
CA LEU A 94 -9.93 -5.63 2.03
C LEU A 94 -9.47 -4.27 2.56
N ASP A 95 -9.98 -3.19 1.96
CA ASP A 95 -9.65 -1.83 2.40
C ASP A 95 -10.36 -1.46 3.70
N LEU A 96 -11.51 -2.07 4.00
CA LEU A 96 -12.18 -1.95 5.30
C LEU A 96 -11.40 -2.61 6.45
N CYS A 97 -10.69 -3.71 6.17
CA CYS A 97 -9.96 -4.46 7.19
C CYS A 97 -8.76 -3.67 7.77
N LYS A 98 -8.13 -2.79 6.97
CA LYS A 98 -6.96 -2.01 7.44
C LYS A 98 -7.35 -0.98 8.53
N PRO A 99 -8.35 -0.10 8.33
CA PRO A 99 -8.88 0.77 9.38
C PRO A 99 -9.39 -0.01 10.60
N TRP A 100 -10.03 -1.17 10.40
CA TRP A 100 -10.54 -1.96 11.52
C TRP A 100 -9.44 -2.35 12.51
N THR A 101 -8.26 -2.76 12.03
CA THR A 101 -7.09 -3.02 12.91
C THR A 101 -6.53 -1.77 13.62
N ILE A 102 -6.89 -0.57 13.14
CA ILE A 102 -6.53 0.69 13.79
C ILE A 102 -7.52 0.98 14.92
N HIS A 103 -8.82 0.71 14.71
CA HIS A 103 -9.87 0.90 15.72
C HIS A 103 -9.71 -0.03 16.92
N THR A 104 -9.41 -1.31 16.67
CA THR A 104 -9.21 -2.28 17.76
C THR A 104 -7.88 -2.10 18.49
N GLY A 105 -6.98 -1.25 17.97
CA GLY A 105 -5.63 -1.10 18.50
C GLY A 105 -4.76 -2.35 18.37
N GLU A 106 -5.23 -3.37 17.64
CA GLU A 106 -4.60 -4.69 17.59
C GLU A 106 -3.30 -4.63 16.80
N LYS A 107 -2.16 -4.81 17.49
CA LYS A 107 -0.82 -4.75 16.90
C LYS A 107 -0.26 -6.15 16.69
N ARG A 108 -0.73 -6.83 15.64
CA ARG A 108 -0.35 -8.22 15.30
C ARG A 108 1.09 -8.40 14.83
N TYR A 109 1.75 -7.34 14.40
CA TYR A 109 3.04 -7.43 13.73
C TYR A 109 4.16 -6.84 14.58
N GLU A 110 4.92 -7.71 15.24
CA GLU A 110 6.00 -7.31 16.14
C GLU A 110 7.38 -7.31 15.48
N CYS A 111 8.20 -6.31 15.83
CA CYS A 111 9.60 -6.30 15.50
C CYS A 111 10.38 -7.17 16.48
N THR A 112 11.01 -8.23 15.99
CA THR A 112 11.81 -9.15 16.81
C THR A 112 13.03 -8.50 17.46
N LYS A 113 13.57 -7.42 16.88
CA LYS A 113 14.76 -6.72 17.40
C LYS A 113 14.47 -5.77 18.56
N CYS A 114 13.34 -5.07 18.56
CA CYS A 114 13.05 -4.03 19.56
C CYS A 114 11.63 -4.13 20.16
N ARG A 115 10.93 -5.24 19.90
CA ARG A 115 9.59 -5.55 20.41
C ARG A 115 8.49 -4.53 20.02
N LYS A 116 8.80 -3.57 19.14
CA LYS A 116 7.84 -2.58 18.66
C LYS A 116 6.79 -3.24 17.77
N ALA A 117 5.52 -3.10 18.14
CA ALA A 117 4.40 -3.71 17.46
C ALA A 117 3.64 -2.74 16.54
N PHE A 118 3.13 -3.26 15.42
CA PHE A 118 2.42 -2.54 14.37
C PHE A 118 1.10 -3.26 14.05
N SER A 119 0.07 -2.50 13.67
CA SER A 119 -1.22 -3.05 13.22
C SER A 119 -1.14 -3.67 11.83
N LEU A 120 -0.19 -3.22 11.00
CA LEU A 120 -0.01 -3.68 9.62
C LEU A 120 1.43 -4.12 9.34
N LYS A 121 1.57 -5.08 8.40
CA LYS A 121 2.86 -5.64 7.99
C LYS A 121 3.78 -4.63 7.29
N ALA A 122 3.21 -3.76 6.44
CA ALA A 122 4.02 -2.79 5.67
C ALA A 122 4.78 -1.79 6.57
N PRO A 123 4.17 -1.16 7.58
CA PRO A 123 4.90 -0.38 8.60
C PRO A 123 6.01 -1.17 9.32
N LEU A 124 5.78 -2.44 9.67
CA LEU A 124 6.81 -3.28 10.29
C LEU A 124 8.02 -3.49 9.34
N ILE A 125 7.78 -3.81 8.06
CA ILE A 125 8.86 -4.00 7.08
C ILE A 125 9.69 -2.73 6.94
N ARG A 126 9.02 -1.57 6.82
CA ARG A 126 9.67 -0.27 6.77
C ARG A 126 10.49 -0.01 8.04
N HIS A 127 9.91 -0.29 9.21
CA HIS A 127 10.59 -0.14 10.49
C HIS A 127 11.83 -1.02 10.58
N ARG A 128 11.81 -2.26 10.08
CA ARG A 128 12.99 -3.15 10.13
C ARG A 128 14.23 -2.54 9.47
N LYS A 129 14.05 -1.68 8.46
CA LYS A 129 15.17 -0.98 7.80
C LYS A 129 15.93 -0.01 8.71
N ILE A 130 15.33 0.44 9.82
CA ILE A 130 16.09 1.27 10.78
C ILE A 130 17.18 0.45 11.47
N HIS A 131 16.96 -0.85 11.65
CA HIS A 131 17.88 -1.75 12.34
C HIS A 131 19.02 -2.23 11.45
N THR A 132 18.93 -2.05 10.14
CA THR A 132 20.01 -2.40 9.22
C THR A 132 20.97 -1.22 8.99
N ARG A 133 20.58 0.01 9.39
CA ARG A 133 21.29 1.27 9.10
C ARG A 133 21.54 1.53 7.60
N GLU A 134 20.99 0.70 6.72
CA GLU A 134 21.08 0.88 5.28
C GLU A 134 20.29 2.11 4.86
N LYS A 135 20.94 2.96 4.07
CA LYS A 135 20.35 4.18 3.51
C LYS A 135 20.51 4.16 1.99
N PRO A 136 19.74 3.31 1.29
CA PRO A 136 19.92 3.09 -0.15
C PRO A 136 19.47 4.27 -1.02
N CYS A 137 18.91 5.33 -0.43
CA CYS A 137 18.39 6.47 -1.15
C CYS A 137 19.26 7.70 -0.86
N GLU A 138 20.20 8.00 -1.75
CA GLU A 138 21.11 9.14 -1.62
C GLU A 138 20.61 10.37 -2.37
N CYS A 139 20.85 11.55 -1.80
CA CYS A 139 20.61 12.83 -2.45
C CYS A 139 21.83 13.24 -3.27
N ASN A 140 21.68 13.32 -4.58
CA ASN A 140 22.77 13.67 -5.50
C ASN A 140 23.33 15.09 -5.29
N GLU A 141 22.56 16.00 -4.69
CA GLU A 141 22.96 17.39 -4.50
C GLU A 141 23.83 17.61 -3.25
N CYS A 142 23.67 16.78 -2.21
CA CYS A 142 24.37 16.97 -0.93
C CYS A 142 24.94 15.70 -0.30
N GLY A 143 24.87 14.55 -1.00
CA GLY A 143 25.34 13.24 -0.53
C GLY A 143 24.55 12.66 0.64
N LYS A 144 23.46 13.30 1.06
CA LYS A 144 22.71 12.85 2.25
C LYS A 144 21.88 11.62 1.92
N ALA A 145 22.10 10.54 2.67
CA ALA A 145 21.42 9.27 2.48
C ALA A 145 20.22 9.07 3.43
N PHE A 146 19.18 8.43 2.91
CA PHE A 146 17.90 8.14 3.55
C PHE A 146 17.56 6.65 3.46
N THR A 147 16.81 6.16 4.45
CA THR A 147 16.35 4.77 4.49
C THR A 147 15.23 4.52 3.49
N LEU A 148 14.45 5.56 3.16
CA LEU A 148 13.26 5.46 2.32
C LEU A 148 13.19 6.53 1.23
N LYS A 149 12.68 6.16 0.05
CA LYS A 149 12.47 7.09 -1.08
C LYS A 149 11.62 8.32 -0.74
N PRO A 150 10.48 8.21 -0.01
CA PRO A 150 9.69 9.40 0.34
C PRO A 150 10.44 10.40 1.23
N GLU A 151 11.41 9.93 2.03
CA GLU A 151 12.23 10.81 2.87
C GLU A 151 13.20 11.61 2.01
N LEU A 152 13.82 10.96 1.01
CA LEU A 152 14.65 11.60 0.00
C LEU A 152 13.86 12.63 -0.80
N ILE A 153 12.68 12.28 -1.32
CA ILE A 153 11.83 13.22 -2.08
C ILE A 153 11.47 14.44 -1.24
N ARG A 154 11.10 14.23 0.04
CA ARG A 154 10.83 15.34 0.96
C ARG A 154 12.07 16.18 1.23
N HIS A 155 13.25 15.56 1.30
CA HIS A 155 14.50 16.27 1.49
C HIS A 155 14.90 17.11 0.27
N GLN A 156 14.68 16.63 -0.95
CA GLN A 156 14.96 17.39 -2.17
C GLN A 156 14.22 18.73 -2.22
N LYS A 157 13.04 18.84 -1.59
CA LYS A 157 12.32 20.12 -1.40
C LYS A 157 13.04 21.16 -0.54
N VAL A 158 14.15 20.79 0.10
CA VAL A 158 15.00 21.74 0.84
C VAL A 158 15.95 22.45 -0.12
N HIS A 159 16.37 21.79 -1.19
CA HIS A 159 17.25 22.37 -2.20
C HIS A 159 16.46 23.12 -3.27
N SER A 160 15.20 22.75 -3.49
CA SER A 160 14.27 23.54 -4.26
C SER A 160 13.75 24.73 -3.43
N GLU A 161 13.75 25.93 -4.00
CA GLU A 161 13.10 27.12 -3.41
C GLU A 161 11.56 27.03 -3.41
N GLU A 162 10.98 25.92 -3.87
CA GLU A 162 9.54 25.67 -3.87
C GLU A 162 8.95 25.60 -2.45
N LYS A 163 8.46 26.75 -1.98
CA LYS A 163 7.68 26.86 -0.75
C LYS A 163 6.19 26.86 -1.07
N ALA A 164 5.65 25.66 -1.29
CA ALA A 164 4.25 25.46 -1.68
C ALA A 164 3.21 25.74 -0.57
N TYR A 165 3.64 25.96 0.68
CA TYR A 165 2.72 26.10 1.82
C TYR A 165 2.87 27.46 2.47
N GLU A 166 1.93 28.36 2.23
CA GLU A 166 1.96 29.72 2.75
C GLU A 166 1.01 29.91 3.94
N SER A 167 1.46 30.70 4.92
CA SER A 167 0.62 31.16 6.03
C SER A 167 -0.31 32.27 5.56
N THR A 168 -1.61 32.09 5.71
CA THR A 168 -2.61 33.12 5.40
C THR A 168 -2.60 34.29 6.36
N VAL A 169 -1.93 34.17 7.51
CA VAL A 169 -1.90 35.21 8.56
C VAL A 169 -0.72 36.17 8.37
N CYS A 170 0.44 35.64 7.99
CA CYS A 170 1.67 36.43 7.91
C CYS A 170 2.49 36.18 6.64
N TRP A 171 1.90 35.50 5.65
CA TRP A 171 2.45 35.26 4.30
C TRP A 171 3.82 34.58 4.29
N LYS A 172 4.15 33.88 5.38
CA LYS A 172 5.39 33.11 5.49
C LYS A 172 5.21 31.77 4.78
N ALA A 173 6.07 31.50 3.81
CA ALA A 173 6.04 30.28 3.03
C ALA A 173 6.97 29.19 3.60
N PHE A 174 6.53 27.93 3.49
CA PHE A 174 7.19 26.74 4.01
C PHE A 174 7.25 25.66 2.91
N SER A 175 8.33 24.87 2.89
CA SER A 175 8.48 23.72 1.99
C SER A 175 7.71 22.47 2.47
N GLN A 176 7.22 22.47 3.71
CA GLN A 176 6.48 21.35 4.31
C GLN A 176 5.22 21.81 5.06
N LYS A 177 4.09 21.16 4.78
CA LYS A 177 2.79 21.43 5.44
C LYS A 177 2.86 21.33 6.97
N GLY A 178 3.61 20.36 7.50
CA GLY A 178 3.75 20.21 8.96
C GLY A 178 4.43 21.40 9.63
N HIS A 179 5.36 22.07 8.94
CA HIS A 179 5.99 23.29 9.44
C HIS A 179 5.00 24.46 9.43
N LEU A 180 4.19 24.58 8.38
CA LEU A 180 3.11 25.58 8.33
C LEU A 180 2.13 25.38 9.49
N ILE A 181 1.66 24.15 9.73
CA ILE A 181 0.72 23.85 10.84
C ILE A 181 1.33 24.25 12.19
N LYS A 182 2.59 23.88 12.44
CA LYS A 182 3.30 24.27 13.67
C LYS A 182 3.45 25.79 13.79
N HIS A 183 3.71 26.47 12.68
CA HIS A 183 3.80 27.91 12.65
C HIS A 183 2.45 28.60 12.91
N GLN A 184 1.35 28.07 12.37
CA GLN A 184 -0.01 28.57 12.62
C GLN A 184 -0.42 28.44 14.10
N LEU A 185 0.15 27.50 14.85
CA LEU A 185 -0.07 27.41 16.30
C LEU A 185 0.46 28.62 17.06
N ILE A 186 1.48 29.31 16.53
CA ILE A 186 2.02 30.55 17.12
C ILE A 186 0.98 31.67 17.01
N HIS A 187 0.30 31.77 15.87
CA HIS A 187 -0.73 32.79 15.63
C HIS A 187 -2.02 32.53 16.41
N THR A 188 -2.33 31.28 16.71
CA THR A 188 -3.56 30.89 17.42
C THR A 188 -3.36 30.75 18.94
N GLY A 189 -2.12 30.84 19.44
CA GLY A 189 -1.79 30.69 20.86
C GLY A 189 -2.09 29.29 21.44
N LYS A 190 -2.49 28.32 20.61
CA LYS A 190 -2.83 26.97 21.06
C LYS A 190 -1.55 26.17 21.31
N LYS A 191 -1.28 25.81 22.57
CA LYS A 191 -0.29 24.77 22.89
C LYS A 191 -0.89 23.40 22.55
N PRO A 192 -0.26 22.60 21.66
CA PRO A 192 -0.82 21.31 21.25
C PRO A 192 -0.71 20.20 22.31
N HIS A 193 0.04 20.42 23.39
CA HIS A 193 0.21 19.47 24.49
C HIS A 193 0.23 20.25 25.82
N GLU A 194 -0.77 20.01 26.66
CA GLU A 194 -0.68 20.29 28.10
C GLU A 194 0.11 19.15 28.75
N CYS A 195 1.03 19.48 29.65
CA CYS A 195 1.63 18.49 30.54
C CYS A 195 0.65 18.27 31.69
N GLU A 196 0.32 17.00 31.95
CA GLU A 196 -0.13 16.54 33.27
C GLU A 196 1.07 16.40 34.21
#